data_AF-A0A0B3ADX3-F1
#
_entry.id   AF-A0A0B3ADX3-F1
#
_cell.length_a   1.000
_cell.length_b   1.000
_cell.length_c   1.000
_cell.angle_alpha   90.00
_cell.angle_beta   90.00
_cell.angle_gamma   90.00
#
_symmetry.space_group_name_H-M   'P 1'
#
loop_
_entity.id
_entity.type
_entity.pdbx_description
1 polymer ?
#
loop_
_entity_poly.entity_id
_entity_poly.type
_entity_poly.pdbx_seq_one_letter_code
_entity_poly.pdbx_strand_id
1 'polypeptide(L)'
;MHSRKRGTSGSSKPLNKDAPTWTQYKPKEVEMIISKLIKEGHMPSVIGIILRDNYGIPNVKAILGKTITQFLKDKGQAGELPEDIHSLIRRAVTLRKHMEENHKDMSGKRGLQLTESKIRRLMKYYKRTGKIQESWKYDPIFYICIFYICQSSIWTTKTSRKKQQITLFL
;
A
#
# COMPACT_ATOMS: atom_id res chain seq x y z
N MET A 1 -15.02 12.96 -1.78
CA MET A 1 -14.88 13.89 -0.64
C MET A 1 -14.48 15.29 -1.09
N HIS A 2 -13.27 15.50 -1.63
CA HIS A 2 -12.84 16.83 -2.13
C HIS A 2 -13.29 17.14 -3.57
N SER A 3 -14.28 16.41 -4.07
CA SER A 3 -14.89 16.59 -5.39
C SER A 3 -16.36 16.95 -5.19
N ARG A 4 -16.91 17.75 -6.10
CA ARG A 4 -18.35 18.12 -6.10
C ARG A 4 -19.27 17.01 -6.65
N LYS A 5 -18.68 15.92 -7.15
CA LYS A 5 -19.40 14.79 -7.75
C LYS A 5 -20.12 13.97 -6.66
N ARG A 6 -21.34 13.51 -6.96
CA ARG A 6 -22.21 12.72 -6.07
C ARG A 6 -22.45 11.28 -6.57
N GLY A 7 -21.50 10.71 -7.32
CA GLY A 7 -21.63 9.34 -7.83
C GLY A 7 -21.61 8.29 -6.71
N THR A 8 -22.48 7.28 -6.81
CA THR A 8 -22.57 6.15 -5.89
C THR A 8 -22.15 4.87 -6.61
N SER A 9 -20.91 4.43 -6.39
CA SER A 9 -20.38 3.17 -6.91
C SER A 9 -19.72 2.41 -5.77
N GLY A 10 -20.09 1.15 -5.57
CA GLY A 10 -19.54 0.29 -4.54
C GLY A 10 -19.80 -1.18 -4.85
N SER A 11 -19.10 -2.09 -4.16
CA SER A 11 -19.39 -3.52 -4.30
C SER A 11 -20.63 -3.89 -3.50
N SER A 12 -21.53 -4.63 -4.14
CA SER A 12 -22.69 -5.25 -3.49
C SER A 12 -22.28 -6.65 -3.03
N LYS A 13 -22.24 -6.86 -1.72
CA LYS A 13 -21.93 -8.17 -1.15
C LYS A 13 -23.14 -9.10 -1.23
N PRO A 14 -22.95 -10.42 -1.39
CA PRO A 14 -24.04 -11.36 -1.27
C PRO A 14 -24.63 -11.31 0.15
N LEU A 15 -25.92 -11.65 0.27
CA LEU A 15 -26.62 -11.70 1.55
C LEU A 15 -26.03 -12.79 2.47
N ASN A 16 -25.73 -13.96 1.88
CA ASN A 16 -25.11 -15.07 2.58
C ASN A 16 -23.65 -14.72 2.90
N LYS A 17 -23.31 -14.81 4.18
CA LYS A 17 -21.95 -14.49 4.69
C LYS A 17 -21.02 -15.70 4.70
N ASP A 18 -21.58 -16.88 4.48
CA ASP A 18 -20.87 -18.15 4.52
C ASP A 18 -20.02 -18.34 3.26
N ALA A 19 -19.03 -19.23 3.37
CA ALA A 19 -18.21 -19.58 2.23
C ALA A 19 -19.08 -20.27 1.16
N PRO A 20 -18.88 -19.96 -0.13
CA PRO A 20 -19.60 -20.63 -1.20
C PRO A 20 -19.25 -22.13 -1.23
N THR A 21 -20.22 -22.99 -1.56
CA THR A 21 -20.03 -24.45 -1.61
C THR A 21 -18.95 -24.91 -2.60
N TRP A 22 -18.72 -24.11 -3.64
CA TRP A 22 -17.75 -24.37 -4.71
C TRP A 22 -16.32 -23.96 -4.35
N THR A 23 -16.11 -23.25 -3.24
CA THR A 23 -14.76 -22.92 -2.76
C THR A 23 -14.17 -24.12 -2.03
N GLN A 24 -13.20 -24.78 -2.66
CA GLN A 24 -12.57 -26.00 -2.13
C GLN A 24 -11.47 -25.73 -1.09
N TYR A 25 -10.98 -24.49 -0.99
CA TYR A 25 -9.84 -24.14 -0.15
C TYR A 25 -10.17 -24.20 1.34
N LYS A 26 -9.32 -24.91 2.08
CA LYS A 26 -9.40 -24.97 3.55
C LYS A 26 -8.80 -23.70 4.17
N PRO A 27 -9.24 -23.29 5.38
CA PRO A 27 -8.68 -22.14 6.09
C PRO A 27 -7.15 -22.11 6.12
N LYS A 28 -6.52 -23.25 6.46
CA LYS A 28 -5.06 -23.38 6.55
C LYS A 28 -4.34 -23.08 5.22
N GLU A 29 -4.92 -23.47 4.10
CA GLU A 29 -4.33 -23.23 2.77
C GLU A 29 -4.39 -21.74 2.41
N VAL A 30 -5.52 -21.08 2.71
CA VAL A 30 -5.69 -19.65 2.50
C VAL A 30 -4.67 -18.84 3.31
N GLU A 31 -4.40 -19.25 4.55
CA GLU A 31 -3.38 -18.60 5.38
C GLU A 31 -1.98 -18.70 4.79
N MET A 32 -1.62 -19.86 4.22
CA MET A 32 -0.34 -20.06 3.54
C MET A 32 -0.22 -19.18 2.31
N ILE A 33 -1.28 -19.09 1.50
CA ILE A 33 -1.32 -18.24 0.30
C ILE A 33 -1.14 -16.77 0.70
N ILE A 34 -1.86 -16.29 1.72
CA ILE A 34 -1.72 -14.90 2.20
C ILE A 34 -0.29 -14.64 2.66
N SER A 35 0.29 -15.54 3.47
CA SER A 35 1.67 -15.37 3.94
C SER A 35 2.69 -15.40 2.80
N LYS A 36 2.46 -16.16 1.73
CA LYS A 36 3.30 -16.14 0.52
C LYS A 36 3.21 -14.80 -0.20
N LEU A 37 2.01 -14.30 -0.47
CA LEU A 37 1.79 -13.03 -1.18
C LEU A 37 2.35 -11.83 -0.42
N ILE A 38 2.34 -11.87 0.92
CA ILE A 38 2.96 -10.84 1.75
C ILE A 38 4.48 -10.87 1.64
N LYS A 39 5.10 -12.05 1.60
CA LYS A 39 6.55 -12.18 1.38
C LYS A 39 6.97 -11.68 0.00
N GLU A 40 6.09 -11.80 -0.99
CA GLU A 40 6.26 -11.19 -2.33
C GLU A 40 6.10 -9.65 -2.31
N GLY A 41 5.66 -9.07 -1.19
CA GLY A 41 5.53 -7.63 -1.00
C GLY A 41 4.18 -7.06 -1.44
N HIS A 42 3.17 -7.89 -1.66
CA HIS A 42 1.84 -7.41 -2.03
C HIS A 42 1.12 -6.75 -0.85
N MET A 43 0.41 -5.65 -1.15
CA MET A 43 -0.40 -4.95 -0.16
C MET A 43 -1.72 -5.71 0.10
N PRO A 44 -2.32 -5.63 1.31
CA PRO A 44 -3.47 -6.45 1.67
C PRO A 44 -4.70 -6.24 0.77
N SER A 45 -4.91 -5.02 0.26
CA SER A 45 -5.98 -4.78 -0.73
C SER A 45 -5.73 -5.50 -2.05
N VAL A 46 -4.49 -5.54 -2.53
CA VAL A 46 -4.08 -6.26 -3.75
C VAL A 46 -4.20 -7.76 -3.55
N ILE A 47 -3.82 -8.26 -2.37
CA ILE A 47 -3.98 -9.68 -2.00
C ILE A 47 -5.44 -10.10 -2.12
N GLY A 48 -6.39 -9.29 -1.64
CA GLY A 48 -7.81 -9.58 -1.79
C GLY A 48 -8.27 -9.72 -3.25
N ILE A 49 -7.69 -8.93 -4.16
CA ILE A 49 -7.97 -9.01 -5.60
C ILE A 49 -7.40 -10.31 -6.18
N ILE A 50 -6.13 -10.62 -5.87
CA ILE A 50 -5.46 -11.83 -6.34
C ILE A 50 -6.21 -13.08 -5.87
N LEU A 51 -6.62 -13.12 -4.61
CA LEU A 51 -7.39 -14.25 -4.05
C LEU A 51 -8.72 -14.45 -4.79
N ARG A 52 -9.37 -13.37 -5.19
CA ARG A 52 -10.63 -13.45 -5.93
C ARG A 52 -10.41 -13.91 -7.38
N ASP A 53 -9.47 -13.28 -8.08
CA ASP A 53 -9.35 -13.42 -9.53
C ASP A 53 -8.56 -14.69 -9.92
N ASN A 54 -7.53 -15.06 -9.16
CA ASN A 54 -6.70 -16.23 -9.46
C ASN A 54 -7.13 -17.49 -8.72
N TYR A 55 -7.51 -17.35 -7.44
CA TYR A 55 -7.83 -18.49 -6.56
C TYR A 55 -9.33 -18.73 -6.40
N GLY A 56 -10.19 -17.88 -6.96
CA GLY A 56 -11.65 -18.04 -6.84
C GLY A 56 -12.18 -17.92 -5.41
N ILE A 57 -11.47 -17.20 -4.53
CA ILE A 57 -11.88 -16.92 -3.15
C ILE A 57 -12.54 -15.53 -3.09
N PRO A 58 -13.88 -15.43 -3.06
CA PRO A 58 -14.56 -14.13 -3.16
C PRO A 58 -14.44 -13.30 -1.87
N ASN A 59 -14.44 -13.94 -0.70
CA ASN A 59 -14.37 -13.25 0.58
C ASN A 59 -13.56 -14.05 1.61
N VAL A 60 -12.38 -13.54 1.94
CA VAL A 60 -11.48 -14.15 2.94
C VAL A 60 -12.10 -14.23 4.33
N LYS A 61 -12.93 -13.24 4.68
CA LYS A 61 -13.59 -13.19 6.00
C LYS A 61 -14.58 -14.33 6.19
N ALA A 62 -15.21 -14.82 5.12
CA ALA A 62 -16.15 -15.93 5.19
C ALA A 62 -15.47 -17.25 5.56
N ILE A 63 -14.21 -17.44 5.12
CA ILE A 63 -13.46 -18.68 5.33
C ILE A 63 -12.66 -18.63 6.63
N LEU A 64 -11.92 -17.54 6.87
CA LEU A 64 -11.03 -17.41 8.02
C LEU A 64 -11.71 -16.80 9.27
N GLY A 65 -12.90 -16.21 9.13
CA GLY A 65 -13.57 -15.43 10.19
C GLY A 65 -12.91 -14.07 10.48
N LYS A 66 -11.64 -13.90 10.11
CA LYS A 66 -10.86 -12.67 10.29
C LYS A 66 -10.66 -11.93 8.98
N THR A 67 -10.44 -10.62 9.07
CA THR A 67 -9.99 -9.83 7.90
C THR A 67 -8.50 -10.04 7.66
N ILE A 68 -8.04 -9.82 6.42
CA ILE A 68 -6.62 -9.93 6.06
C ILE A 68 -5.75 -9.07 6.99
N THR A 69 -6.18 -7.83 7.27
CA THR A 69 -5.42 -6.92 8.15
C THR A 69 -5.35 -7.41 9.60
N GLN A 70 -6.39 -8.05 10.13
CA GLN A 70 -6.35 -8.68 11.45
C GLN A 70 -5.41 -9.88 11.46
N PHE A 71 -5.53 -10.74 10.45
CA PHE A 71 -4.65 -11.90 10.31
C PHE A 71 -3.16 -11.52 10.26
N LEU A 72 -2.80 -10.44 9.57
CA LEU A 72 -1.42 -9.95 9.52
C LEU A 72 -0.93 -9.41 10.85
N LYS A 73 -1.81 -8.79 11.64
CA LYS A 73 -1.47 -8.35 13.01
C LYS A 73 -1.21 -9.55 13.91
N ASP A 74 -2.05 -10.56 13.85
CA ASP A 74 -1.92 -11.78 14.66
C ASP A 74 -0.60 -12.50 14.35
N LYS A 75 -0.14 -12.49 13.09
CA LYS A 75 1.15 -13.05 12.67
C LYS A 75 2.35 -12.12 12.89
N GLY A 76 2.16 -10.89 13.36
CA GLY A 76 3.24 -9.90 13.51
C GLY A 76 3.85 -9.42 12.18
N GLN A 77 3.20 -9.68 11.05
CA GLN A 77 3.64 -9.27 9.71
C GLN A 77 2.93 -7.98 9.24
N ALA A 78 2.36 -7.22 10.18
CA ALA A 78 1.71 -5.96 9.88
C ALA A 78 2.77 -4.87 9.66
N GLY A 79 2.62 -4.09 8.59
CA GLY A 79 3.42 -2.89 8.40
C GLY A 79 3.18 -1.87 9.50
N GLU A 80 4.21 -1.06 9.80
CA GLU A 80 4.16 0.00 10.82
C GLU A 80 3.07 1.04 10.54
N LEU A 81 2.82 1.31 9.26
CA LEU A 81 1.81 2.25 8.80
C LEU A 81 0.65 1.54 8.11
N PRO A 82 -0.59 2.02 8.28
CA PRO A 82 -1.72 1.55 7.49
C PRO A 82 -1.51 1.77 5.98
N GLU A 83 -1.98 0.81 5.17
CA GLU A 83 -1.90 0.83 3.71
C GLU A 83 -2.45 2.13 3.08
N ASP A 84 -3.55 2.66 3.62
CA ASP A 84 -4.21 3.85 3.09
C ASP A 84 -3.30 5.09 3.17
N ILE A 85 -2.64 5.29 4.31
CA ILE A 85 -1.72 6.41 4.52
C ILE A 85 -0.52 6.25 3.61
N HIS A 86 0.06 5.06 3.55
CA HIS A 86 1.21 4.77 2.69
C HIS A 86 0.91 5.06 1.22
N SER A 87 -0.27 4.68 0.73
CA SER A 87 -0.72 4.95 -0.64
C SER A 87 -0.87 6.44 -0.93
N LEU A 88 -1.39 7.22 0.03
CA LEU A 88 -1.50 8.67 -0.12
C LEU A 88 -0.13 9.36 -0.08
N ILE A 89 0.80 8.90 0.76
CA ILE A 89 2.17 9.39 0.80
C ILE A 89 2.84 9.16 -0.55
N ARG A 90 2.77 7.94 -1.09
CA ARG A 90 3.31 7.62 -2.42
C ARG A 90 2.76 8.57 -3.48
N ARG A 91 1.45 8.79 -3.51
CA ARG A 91 0.81 9.74 -4.44
C ARG A 91 1.30 11.17 -4.23
N ALA A 92 1.46 11.62 -3.00
CA ALA A 92 1.94 12.97 -2.68
C ALA A 92 3.39 13.17 -3.16
N VAL A 93 4.26 12.17 -2.99
CA VAL A 93 5.64 12.20 -3.51
C VAL A 93 5.65 12.29 -5.04
N THR A 94 4.84 11.47 -5.72
CA THR A 94 4.71 11.56 -7.19
C THR A 94 4.25 12.95 -7.66
N LEU A 95 3.26 13.54 -6.97
CA LEU A 95 2.79 14.89 -7.29
C LEU A 95 3.85 15.95 -7.02
N ARG A 96 4.63 15.83 -5.95
CA ARG A 96 5.75 16.74 -5.65
C ARG A 96 6.81 16.70 -6.75
N LYS A 97 7.22 15.51 -7.18
CA LYS A 97 8.14 15.34 -8.31
C LYS A 97 7.62 15.98 -9.60
N HIS A 98 6.34 15.76 -9.93
CA HIS A 98 5.72 16.40 -11.09
C HIS A 98 5.75 17.94 -11.00
N MET A 99 5.54 18.50 -9.80
CA MET A 99 5.58 19.95 -9.56
C MET A 99 7.00 20.53 -9.59
N GLU A 100 8.03 19.72 -9.33
CA GLU A 100 9.45 20.12 -9.46
C GLU A 100 9.80 20.35 -10.94
N GLU A 101 9.22 19.57 -11.86
CA GLU A 101 9.40 19.75 -13.29
C GLU A 101 8.42 20.83 -13.85
N ASN A 102 7.21 20.90 -13.30
CA ASN A 102 6.11 21.73 -13.82
C ASN A 102 5.60 22.75 -12.79
N HIS A 103 6.41 23.78 -12.51
CA HIS A 103 6.08 24.77 -11.48
C HIS A 103 4.79 25.58 -11.72
N LYS A 104 4.36 25.71 -12.99
CA LYS A 104 3.19 26.51 -13.39
C LYS A 104 1.86 25.72 -13.36
N ASP A 105 1.89 24.43 -13.04
CA ASP A 105 0.67 23.61 -13.00
C ASP A 105 -0.16 23.88 -11.73
N MET A 106 -1.12 24.79 -11.85
CA MET A 106 -2.03 25.15 -10.75
C MET A 106 -3.01 24.03 -10.39
N SER A 107 -3.37 23.17 -11.36
CA SER A 107 -4.24 22.02 -11.13
C SER A 107 -3.53 20.96 -10.29
N GLY A 108 -2.27 20.67 -10.64
CA GLY A 108 -1.36 19.81 -9.88
C GLY A 108 -1.14 20.31 -8.44
N LYS A 109 -0.86 21.61 -8.27
CA LYS A 109 -0.72 22.24 -6.94
C LYS A 109 -1.98 22.06 -6.08
N ARG A 110 -3.15 22.27 -6.66
CA ARG A 110 -4.43 22.01 -5.97
C ARG A 110 -4.58 20.53 -5.61
N GLY A 111 -4.25 19.61 -6.52
CA GLY A 111 -4.28 18.16 -6.28
C GLY A 111 -3.36 17.72 -5.14
N LEU A 112 -2.18 18.30 -5.04
CA LEU A 112 -1.23 18.09 -3.95
C LEU A 112 -1.81 18.55 -2.61
N GLN A 113 -2.32 19.78 -2.53
CA GLN A 113 -2.94 20.33 -1.32
C GLN A 113 -4.10 19.47 -0.81
N LEU A 114 -4.94 18.97 -1.71
CA LEU A 114 -6.04 18.06 -1.37
C LEU A 114 -5.53 16.72 -0.85
N THR A 115 -4.43 16.20 -1.41
CA THR A 115 -3.83 14.93 -0.98
C THR A 115 -3.20 15.06 0.41
N GLU A 116 -2.45 16.12 0.67
CA GLU A 116 -1.89 16.43 1.99
C GLU A 116 -2.99 16.62 3.04
N SER A 117 -4.08 17.31 2.67
CA SER A 117 -5.25 17.48 3.55
C SER A 117 -5.91 16.14 3.92
N LYS A 118 -6.00 15.19 2.99
CA LYS A 118 -6.49 13.83 3.29
C LYS A 118 -5.55 13.09 4.24
N ILE A 119 -4.23 13.17 4.02
CA ILE A 119 -3.23 12.53 4.89
C ILE A 119 -3.40 13.03 6.33
N ARG A 120 -3.47 14.35 6.53
CA ARG A 120 -3.67 14.96 7.86
C ARG A 120 -4.96 14.50 8.53
N ARG A 121 -6.05 14.40 7.76
CA ARG A 121 -7.35 13.91 8.27
C ARG A 121 -7.31 12.44 8.70
N LEU A 122 -6.71 11.57 7.89
CA LEU A 122 -6.58 10.15 8.22
C LEU A 122 -5.65 9.95 9.41
N MET A 123 -4.53 10.68 9.46
CA MET A 123 -3.62 10.66 10.59
C MET A 123 -4.35 11.00 11.90
N LYS A 124 -5.15 12.08 11.93
CA LYS A 124 -5.98 12.44 13.10
C LYS A 124 -6.92 11.31 13.52
N TYR A 125 -7.56 10.62 12.56
CA TYR A 125 -8.43 9.48 12.85
C TYR A 125 -7.67 8.30 13.47
N TYR A 126 -6.53 7.93 12.90
CA TYR A 126 -5.76 6.79 13.37
C TYR A 126 -5.05 7.03 14.71
N LYS A 127 -4.61 8.27 14.96
CA LYS A 127 -4.14 8.72 16.28
C LYS A 127 -5.22 8.56 17.34
N ARG A 128 -6.42 9.10 17.08
CA ARG A 128 -7.60 8.94 17.96
C ARG A 128 -7.98 7.47 18.20
N THR A 129 -7.75 6.60 17.22
CA THR A 129 -8.07 5.16 17.32
C THR A 129 -6.93 4.36 17.97
N GLY A 130 -5.78 4.97 18.25
CA GLY A 130 -4.61 4.29 18.83
C GLY A 130 -3.89 3.31 17.89
N LYS A 131 -4.10 3.42 16.57
CA LYS A 131 -3.40 2.56 15.58
C LYS A 131 -2.02 3.08 15.20
N ILE A 132 -1.74 4.36 15.48
CA ILE A 132 -0.47 5.04 15.19
C ILE A 132 -0.06 5.79 16.45
N GLN A 133 1.25 5.91 16.68
CA GLN A 133 1.83 6.70 17.77
C GLN A 133 1.42 8.18 17.67
N GLU A 134 1.11 8.82 18.79
CA GLU A 134 0.65 10.22 18.83
C GLU A 134 1.72 11.20 18.32
N SER A 135 2.99 10.86 18.54
CA SER A 135 4.15 11.64 18.10
C SER A 135 4.36 11.63 16.59
N TRP A 136 3.74 10.71 15.85
CA TRP A 136 3.99 10.55 14.42
C TRP A 136 3.49 11.76 13.62
N LYS A 137 4.34 12.31 12.75
CA LYS A 137 4.03 13.45 11.89
C LYS A 137 4.37 13.13 10.43
N TYR A 138 3.62 13.78 9.53
CA TYR A 138 3.88 13.68 8.10
C TYR A 138 4.77 14.85 7.67
N ASP A 139 6.03 14.55 7.40
CA ASP A 139 7.01 15.51 6.91
C ASP A 139 7.35 15.22 5.44
N PRO A 140 6.92 16.07 4.49
CA PRO A 140 7.04 15.77 3.06
C PRO A 140 8.49 15.59 2.61
N ILE A 141 9.44 16.32 3.21
CA ILE A 141 10.87 16.27 2.88
C ILE A 141 11.46 14.89 3.19
N PHE A 142 11.10 14.31 4.34
CA PHE A 142 11.58 12.99 4.77
C PHE A 142 11.19 11.89 3.77
N TYR A 143 9.94 11.90 3.31
CA TYR A 143 9.43 10.90 2.36
C TYR A 143 9.94 11.10 0.93
N ILE A 144 10.27 12.33 0.54
CA ILE A 144 10.99 12.61 -0.72
C ILE A 144 12.37 11.96 -0.67
N CYS A 145 13.15 12.18 0.39
CA CYS A 145 14.48 11.59 0.55
C CYS A 145 14.46 10.05 0.51
N ILE A 146 13.53 9.39 1.21
CA ILE A 146 13.40 7.93 1.18
C ILE A 146 13.19 7.41 -0.24
N PHE A 147 12.36 8.10 -1.03
CA PHE A 147 12.07 7.71 -2.41
C PHE A 147 13.26 7.95 -3.35
N TYR A 148 13.94 9.10 -3.23
CA TYR A 148 15.12 9.43 -4.03
C TYR A 148 16.32 8.54 -3.69
N ILE A 149 16.57 8.23 -2.41
CA ILE A 149 17.64 7.31 -1.99
C ILE A 149 17.42 5.91 -2.55
N CYS A 150 16.17 5.43 -2.57
CA CYS A 150 15.80 4.13 -3.14
C CYS A 150 15.93 4.09 -4.68
N GLN A 151 15.61 5.18 -5.40
CA GLN A 151 15.87 5.26 -6.85
C GLN A 151 17.36 5.30 -7.19
N SER A 152 18.19 5.96 -6.38
CA SER A 152 19.65 5.98 -6.57
C SER A 152 20.29 4.61 -6.30
N SER A 153 19.77 3.81 -5.36
CA SER A 153 20.26 2.45 -5.08
C SER A 153 19.83 1.40 -6.13
N ILE A 154 18.72 1.65 -6.84
CA ILE A 154 18.31 0.87 -8.01
C ILE A 154 19.19 1.21 -9.23
N TRP A 155 19.71 2.43 -9.34
CA TRP A 155 20.65 2.82 -10.41
C TRP A 155 22.09 2.32 -10.18
N THR A 156 22.54 2.18 -8.93
CA THR A 156 23.89 1.66 -8.64
C THR A 156 24.04 0.14 -8.83
N THR A 157 22.95 -0.61 -8.91
CA THR A 157 22.98 -2.08 -9.12
C THR A 157 22.82 -2.51 -10.58
N LYS A 158 22.54 -1.58 -11.51
CA LYS A 158 22.53 -1.85 -12.97
C LYS A 158 23.82 -1.42 -13.70
N THR A 159 24.82 -0.92 -12.96
CA THR A 159 26.17 -0.61 -13.46
C THR A 159 27.25 -1.44 -12.75
N SER A 160 26.94 -2.71 -12.45
CA SER A 160 27.90 -3.69 -11.89
C SER A 160 27.99 -4.94 -12.77
N ARG A 161 28.20 -4.74 -14.07
CA ARG A 161 28.63 -5.81 -15.01
C ARG A 161 29.79 -5.41 -15.92
N LYS A 162 30.57 -4.39 -15.51
CA LYS A 162 31.87 -3.98 -16.07
C LYS A 162 32.86 -3.54 -14.96
N LYS A 163 32.86 -4.25 -13.82
CA LYS A 163 33.90 -4.15 -12.77
C LYS A 163 34.58 -5.51 -12.56
N GLN A 164 34.97 -6.17 -13.65
CA GLN A 164 35.82 -7.37 -13.63
C GLN A 164 36.87 -7.39 -14.75
N GLN A 165 37.26 -6.23 -15.26
CA GLN A 165 38.49 -6.07 -16.03
C GLN A 165 39.20 -4.83 -15.51
N ILE A 166 40.53 -4.89 -15.39
CA ILE A 166 41.46 -4.07 -14.58
C ILE A 166 41.75 -4.80 -13.24
N THR A 167 42.43 -5.95 -13.30
CA THR A 167 43.89 -6.14 -12.98
C THR A 167 44.15 -6.02 -11.47
N LEU A 168 44.58 -7.04 -10.72
CA LEU A 168 45.63 -8.02 -11.05
C LEU A 168 46.85 -7.29 -11.64
N PHE A 169 47.44 -6.39 -10.85
CA PHE A 169 48.84 -5.96 -10.90
C PHE A 169 49.08 -5.00 -9.72
N LEU A 170 50.05 -5.39 -8.87
CA LEU A 170 50.44 -4.88 -7.53
C LEU A 170 49.55 -5.31 -6.36
#